data_AF-A0A544YPC9-F1
#
_entry.id   AF-A0A544YPC9-F1
#
_cell.length_a   1.000
_cell.length_b   1.000
_cell.length_c   1.000
_cell.angle_alpha   90.00
_cell.angle_beta   90.00
_cell.angle_gamma   90.00
#
_symmetry.space_group_name_H-M   'P 1'
#
loop_
_entity.id
_entity.type
_entity.pdbx_description
1 polymer ?
#
loop_
_entity_poly.entity_id
_entity_poly.type
_entity_poly.pdbx_seq_one_letter_code
_entity_poly.pdbx_strand_id
1 'polypeptide(L)'
;MALLDEHRCDVLLNATDPRFVMPPFQAALKVRVHYLDMAMSLSRPHPERPHEACGVKLGDAQFEMAGEWEKAGRLALVGIGVEPGLSDVFARYAADELFDHIEEIGIRDGANLIVDGYDFAPSFSIWTTIEECLNPPVVYEAGRGWFTTPPFSEPE
;
A
#
# COMPACT_ATOMS: atom_id res chain seq x y z
N MET A 1 -16.41 -18.33 -17.98
CA MET A 1 -15.36 -18.81 -17.05
C MET A 1 -14.33 -17.71 -16.92
N ALA A 2 -13.79 -17.46 -15.73
CA ALA A 2 -12.73 -16.47 -15.56
C ALA A 2 -11.41 -17.03 -16.15
N LEU A 3 -10.57 -16.19 -16.76
CA LEU A 3 -9.26 -16.57 -17.34
C LEU A 3 -8.40 -17.42 -16.38
N LEU A 4 -8.51 -17.18 -15.07
CA LEU A 4 -7.80 -17.94 -14.03
C LEU A 4 -8.16 -19.43 -14.01
N ASP A 5 -9.45 -19.76 -14.18
CA ASP A 5 -9.91 -21.16 -14.22
C ASP A 5 -9.51 -21.84 -15.53
N GLU A 6 -9.63 -21.12 -16.65
CA GLU A 6 -9.29 -21.62 -17.98
C GLU A 6 -7.81 -22.01 -18.07
N HIS A 7 -6.94 -21.14 -17.55
CA HIS A 7 -5.50 -21.39 -17.53
C HIS A 7 -5.03 -22.18 -16.31
N ARG A 8 -5.93 -22.55 -15.40
CA ARG A 8 -5.62 -23.31 -14.18
C ARG A 8 -4.52 -22.66 -13.34
N CYS A 9 -4.58 -21.34 -13.17
CA CYS A 9 -3.58 -20.61 -12.40
C CYS A 9 -3.69 -20.95 -10.91
N ASP A 10 -2.57 -21.28 -10.27
CA ASP A 10 -2.51 -21.48 -8.81
C ASP A 10 -2.37 -20.16 -8.04
N VAL A 11 -1.82 -19.14 -8.71
CA VAL A 11 -1.48 -17.84 -8.14
C VAL A 11 -1.78 -16.72 -9.15
N LEU A 12 -2.39 -15.63 -8.70
CA LEU A 12 -2.49 -14.36 -9.42
C LEU A 12 -1.48 -13.38 -8.83
N LEU A 13 -0.56 -12.87 -9.65
CA LEU A 13 0.28 -11.73 -9.32
C LEU A 13 -0.29 -10.47 -9.99
N ASN A 14 -0.75 -9.53 -9.19
CA ASN A 14 -1.27 -8.25 -9.64
C ASN A 14 -0.15 -7.21 -9.68
N ALA A 15 0.33 -6.96 -10.89
CA ALA A 15 1.32 -5.92 -11.22
C ALA A 15 0.69 -4.77 -12.02
N THR A 16 -0.59 -4.50 -11.78
CA THR A 16 -1.32 -3.42 -12.46
C THR A 16 -1.32 -2.13 -11.64
N ASP A 17 -1.82 -1.05 -12.24
CA ASP A 17 -2.03 0.23 -11.55
C ASP A 17 -2.92 0.04 -10.30
N PRO A 18 -2.62 0.73 -9.17
CA PRO A 18 -3.35 0.57 -7.91
C PRO A 18 -4.87 0.72 -8.01
N ARG A 19 -5.37 1.50 -8.98
CA ARG A 19 -6.82 1.65 -9.25
C ARG A 19 -7.50 0.32 -9.59
N PHE A 20 -6.74 -0.66 -10.06
CA PHE A 20 -7.20 -1.99 -10.40
C PHE A 20 -6.82 -3.03 -9.34
N VAL A 21 -6.47 -2.67 -8.10
CA VAL A 21 -6.14 -3.67 -7.07
C VAL A 21 -7.33 -4.54 -6.68
N MET A 22 -8.48 -3.92 -6.39
CA MET A 22 -9.63 -4.66 -5.85
C MET A 22 -10.27 -5.66 -6.84
N PRO A 23 -10.44 -5.37 -8.15
CA PRO A 23 -11.09 -6.33 -9.04
C PRO A 23 -10.33 -7.67 -9.21
N PRO A 24 -9.01 -7.72 -9.48
CA PRO A 24 -8.21 -8.95 -9.49
C PRO A 24 -8.16 -9.63 -8.11
N PHE A 25 -8.08 -8.86 -7.03
CA PHE A 25 -8.11 -9.39 -5.66
C PHE A 25 -9.40 -10.17 -5.38
N GLN A 26 -10.55 -9.56 -5.66
CA GLN A 26 -11.86 -10.19 -5.51
C GLN A 26 -12.05 -11.36 -6.49
N ALA A 27 -11.53 -11.26 -7.71
CA ALA A 27 -11.59 -12.33 -8.69
C ALA A 27 -10.80 -13.56 -8.20
N ALA A 28 -9.58 -13.39 -7.71
CA ALA A 28 -8.74 -14.46 -7.18
C ALA A 28 -9.42 -15.17 -6.00
N LEU A 29 -10.01 -14.41 -5.06
CA LEU A 29 -10.78 -14.98 -3.96
C LEU A 29 -11.96 -15.82 -4.47
N LYS A 30 -12.73 -15.28 -5.42
CA LYS A 30 -13.93 -15.93 -5.98
C LYS A 30 -13.60 -17.27 -6.66
N VAL A 31 -12.49 -17.35 -7.39
CA VAL A 31 -12.03 -18.60 -8.03
C VAL A 31 -11.14 -19.44 -7.13
N ARG A 32 -10.89 -19.00 -5.89
CA ARG A 32 -10.04 -19.67 -4.90
C ARG A 32 -8.62 -19.93 -5.42
N VAL A 33 -7.99 -18.88 -5.92
CA VAL A 33 -6.59 -18.84 -6.34
C VAL A 33 -5.81 -17.97 -5.36
N HIS A 34 -4.53 -18.26 -5.14
CA HIS A 34 -3.68 -17.42 -4.30
C HIS A 34 -3.47 -16.04 -4.94
N TYR A 35 -3.20 -15.01 -4.14
CA TYR A 35 -3.06 -13.64 -4.64
C TYR A 35 -1.80 -12.97 -4.10
N LEU A 36 -1.13 -12.22 -4.96
CA LEU A 36 -0.01 -11.34 -4.61
C LEU A 36 -0.17 -9.98 -5.29
N ASP A 37 0.22 -8.89 -4.64
CA ASP A 37 0.36 -7.57 -5.28
C ASP A 37 1.50 -6.74 -4.69
N MET A 38 1.92 -5.72 -5.44
CA MET A 38 2.96 -4.77 -5.02
C MET A 38 2.39 -3.40 -4.63
N ALA A 39 1.06 -3.25 -4.68
CA ALA A 39 0.36 -2.02 -4.39
C ALA A 39 -0.96 -2.34 -3.67
N MET A 40 -1.33 -1.47 -2.74
CA MET A 40 -2.50 -1.67 -1.89
C MET A 40 -3.74 -0.96 -2.46
N SER A 41 -4.92 -1.31 -1.95
CA SER A 41 -6.15 -0.60 -2.28
C SER A 41 -6.06 0.88 -1.91
N LEU A 42 -6.44 1.76 -2.86
CA LEU A 42 -6.30 3.20 -2.71
C LEU A 42 -7.03 3.78 -1.50
N SER A 43 -6.39 4.77 -0.88
CA SER A 43 -6.98 5.57 0.19
C SER A 43 -8.02 6.56 -0.34
N ARG A 44 -8.82 7.10 0.58
CA ARG A 44 -9.72 8.23 0.32
C ARG A 44 -9.66 9.20 1.51
N PRO A 45 -9.48 10.51 1.29
CA PRO A 45 -9.52 11.49 2.36
C PRO A 45 -10.86 11.46 3.12
N HIS A 46 -10.85 11.86 4.39
CA HIS A 46 -12.09 12.07 5.13
C HIS A 46 -12.92 13.16 4.44
N PRO A 47 -14.22 12.96 4.17
CA PRO A 47 -15.02 13.84 3.32
C PRO A 47 -15.16 15.27 3.86
N GLU A 48 -15.18 15.43 5.20
CA GLU A 48 -15.38 16.73 5.85
C GLU A 48 -14.14 17.28 6.55
N ARG A 49 -13.14 16.43 6.83
CA ARG A 49 -11.99 16.73 7.70
C ARG A 49 -10.71 16.08 7.16
N PRO A 50 -10.35 16.32 5.89
CA PRO A 50 -9.30 15.58 5.19
C PRO A 50 -7.90 15.74 5.81
N HIS A 51 -7.67 16.81 6.58
CA HIS A 51 -6.38 17.14 7.20
C HIS A 51 -6.38 17.00 8.74
N GLU A 52 -7.35 16.26 9.28
CA GLU A 52 -7.45 16.01 10.73
C GLU A 52 -7.82 14.56 11.03
N ALA A 53 -8.57 13.90 10.14
CA ALA A 53 -9.06 12.54 10.30
C ALA A 53 -8.81 11.70 9.06
N CYS A 54 -8.50 10.42 9.26
CA CYS A 54 -8.43 9.44 8.19
C CYS A 54 -9.82 9.22 7.57
N GLY A 55 -9.87 9.04 6.25
CA GLY A 55 -11.00 8.42 5.57
C GLY A 55 -10.75 6.92 5.42
N VAL A 56 -10.77 6.42 4.19
CA VAL A 56 -10.29 5.05 3.88
C VAL A 56 -8.78 5.11 3.83
N LYS A 57 -8.08 4.32 4.65
CA LYS A 57 -6.61 4.25 4.60
C LYS A 57 -6.18 3.28 3.50
N LEU A 58 -4.94 3.45 3.07
CA LEU A 58 -4.30 2.56 2.11
C LEU A 58 -4.40 1.10 2.63
N GLY A 59 -4.90 0.19 1.79
CA GLY A 59 -5.05 -1.22 2.14
C GLY A 59 -6.30 -1.61 2.96
N ASP A 60 -7.06 -0.66 3.52
CA ASP A 60 -8.21 -0.97 4.39
C ASP A 60 -9.19 -1.93 3.69
N ALA A 61 -9.52 -1.69 2.42
CA ALA A 61 -10.47 -2.53 1.68
C ALA A 61 -9.97 -3.97 1.45
N GLN A 62 -8.66 -4.20 1.40
CA GLN A 62 -8.09 -5.55 1.34
C GLN A 62 -8.12 -6.21 2.71
N PHE A 63 -7.73 -5.49 3.76
CA PHE A 63 -7.70 -6.02 5.13
C PHE A 63 -9.11 -6.33 5.67
N GLU A 64 -10.14 -5.57 5.27
CA GLU A 64 -11.54 -5.88 5.59
C GLU A 64 -11.99 -7.26 5.09
N MET A 65 -11.39 -7.75 4.00
CA MET A 65 -11.69 -9.07 3.42
C MET A 65 -10.83 -10.20 4.01
N ALA A 66 -9.98 -9.94 5.01
CA ALA A 66 -9.07 -10.94 5.58
C ALA A 66 -9.81 -12.22 6.03
N GLY A 67 -10.95 -12.07 6.73
CA GLY A 67 -11.74 -13.21 7.19
C GLY A 67 -12.36 -14.04 6.05
N GLU A 68 -12.57 -13.47 4.87
CA GLU A 68 -13.05 -14.20 3.69
C GLU A 68 -11.93 -15.02 3.06
N TRP A 69 -10.72 -14.46 3.00
CA TRP A 69 -9.51 -15.15 2.55
C TRP A 69 -9.13 -16.32 3.47
N GLU A 70 -9.19 -16.12 4.79
CA GLU A 70 -8.98 -17.19 5.78
C GLU A 70 -9.97 -18.34 5.58
N LYS A 71 -11.28 -18.04 5.46
CA LYS A 71 -12.31 -19.05 5.18
C LYS A 71 -12.11 -19.75 3.84
N ALA A 72 -11.54 -19.06 2.86
CA ALA A 72 -11.24 -19.65 1.57
C ALA A 72 -10.08 -20.66 1.63
N GLY A 73 -9.25 -20.61 2.69
CA GLY A 73 -8.03 -21.40 2.80
C GLY A 73 -7.01 -21.02 1.73
N ARG A 74 -6.96 -19.74 1.37
CA ARG A 74 -6.06 -19.18 0.36
C ARG A 74 -5.26 -18.02 0.94
N LEU A 75 -3.99 -17.98 0.57
CA LEU A 75 -3.11 -16.84 0.82
C LEU A 75 -3.45 -15.67 -0.12
N ALA A 76 -3.63 -14.49 0.47
CA ALA A 76 -3.43 -13.20 -0.19
C ALA A 76 -2.27 -12.47 0.50
N LEU A 77 -1.18 -12.26 -0.23
CA LEU A 77 0.00 -11.55 0.23
C LEU A 77 0.03 -10.17 -0.45
N VAL A 78 -0.33 -9.13 0.29
CA VAL A 78 -0.54 -7.78 -0.24
C VAL A 78 0.64 -6.87 0.07
N GLY A 79 0.89 -5.88 -0.78
CA GLY A 79 1.88 -4.84 -0.55
C GLY A 79 3.30 -5.37 -0.44
N ILE A 80 3.71 -6.25 -1.37
CA ILE A 80 5.09 -6.78 -1.44
C ILE A 80 6.00 -5.95 -2.36
N GLY A 81 5.88 -4.63 -2.27
CA GLY A 81 6.73 -3.67 -2.97
C GLY A 81 7.94 -3.27 -2.12
N VAL A 82 8.26 -1.98 -2.17
CA VAL A 82 9.30 -1.38 -1.33
C VAL A 82 8.63 -0.74 -0.09
N GLU A 83 7.75 0.25 -0.31
CA GLU A 83 6.91 0.87 0.73
C GLU A 83 5.43 0.90 0.28
N PRO A 84 4.57 -0.03 0.73
CA PRO A 84 4.83 -1.12 1.69
C PRO A 84 5.55 -2.33 1.06
N GLY A 85 6.15 -3.16 1.91
CA GLY A 85 6.82 -4.41 1.54
C GLY A 85 8.18 -4.56 2.20
N LEU A 86 9.23 -4.07 1.53
CA LEU A 86 10.59 -4.07 2.07
C LEU A 86 10.67 -3.34 3.42
N SER A 87 9.99 -2.20 3.56
CA SER A 87 9.89 -1.45 4.82
C SER A 87 9.36 -2.32 5.96
N ASP A 88 8.31 -3.10 5.69
CA ASP A 88 7.66 -3.97 6.66
C ASP A 88 8.56 -5.15 7.05
N VAL A 89 9.29 -5.71 6.08
CA VAL A 89 10.28 -6.76 6.33
C VAL A 89 11.44 -6.24 7.19
N PHE A 90 11.94 -5.03 6.93
CA PHE A 90 12.99 -4.41 7.76
C PHE A 90 12.48 -4.11 9.16
N ALA A 91 11.27 -3.58 9.30
CA ALA A 91 10.63 -3.37 10.59
C ALA A 91 10.52 -4.69 11.38
N ARG A 92 10.06 -5.76 10.72
CA ARG A 92 9.95 -7.08 11.35
C ARG A 92 11.31 -7.65 11.75
N TYR A 93 12.30 -7.57 10.86
CA TYR A 93 13.66 -8.02 11.14
C TYR A 93 14.27 -7.28 12.33
N ALA A 94 14.09 -5.96 12.40
CA ALA A 94 14.56 -5.16 13.52
C ALA A 94 13.93 -5.59 14.85
N ALA A 95 12.64 -5.92 14.85
CA ALA A 95 11.92 -6.39 16.03
C ALA A 95 12.36 -7.79 16.49
N ASP A 96 12.76 -8.65 15.55
CA ASP A 96 13.18 -10.02 15.86
C ASP A 96 14.65 -10.11 16.29
N GLU A 97 15.53 -9.30 15.66
CA GLU A 97 16.98 -9.53 15.72
C GLU A 97 17.77 -8.37 16.33
N LEU A 98 17.24 -7.15 16.35
CA LEU A 98 18.01 -5.96 16.68
C LEU A 98 17.58 -5.25 17.97
N PHE A 99 16.30 -5.33 18.33
CA PHE A 99 15.75 -4.58 19.47
C PHE A 99 14.77 -5.42 20.30
N ASP A 100 14.85 -5.31 21.62
CA ASP A 100 13.86 -5.89 22.54
C ASP A 100 12.51 -5.16 22.47
N HIS A 101 12.54 -3.85 22.18
CA HIS A 101 11.37 -2.99 22.04
C HIS A 101 11.64 -1.89 21.02
N ILE A 102 10.66 -1.65 20.14
CA ILE A 102 10.68 -0.56 19.16
C ILE A 102 9.63 0.46 19.58
N GLU A 103 10.07 1.68 19.89
CA GLU A 103 9.17 2.80 20.25
C GLU A 103 8.68 3.55 19.01
N GLU A 104 9.52 3.66 17.98
CA GLU A 104 9.25 4.42 16.77
C GLU A 104 9.86 3.71 15.54
N ILE A 105 9.16 3.80 14.41
CA ILE A 105 9.66 3.40 13.10
C ILE A 105 9.47 4.59 12.16
N GLY A 106 10.57 5.09 11.61
CA GLY A 106 10.57 6.09 10.56
C GLY A 106 11.00 5.48 9.23
N ILE A 107 10.14 5.59 8.21
CA ILE A 107 10.44 5.18 6.84
C ILE A 107 10.83 6.42 6.03
N ARG A 108 12.01 6.39 5.39
CA ARG A 108 12.51 7.48 4.54
C ARG A 108 12.73 6.96 3.13
N ASP A 109 11.86 7.35 2.20
CA ASP A 109 11.99 7.09 0.77
C ASP A 109 12.58 8.34 0.09
N GLY A 110 13.60 8.14 -0.74
CA GLY A 110 14.29 9.22 -1.43
C GLY A 110 14.97 8.72 -2.70
N ALA A 111 14.91 9.53 -3.75
CA ALA A 111 15.55 9.27 -5.02
C ALA A 111 16.38 10.49 -5.48
N ASN A 112 17.50 10.23 -6.16
CA ASN A 112 18.38 11.25 -6.73
C ASN A 112 18.62 11.05 -8.23
N LEU A 113 17.64 10.44 -8.93
CA LEU A 113 17.74 10.20 -10.36
C LEU A 113 17.86 11.53 -11.13
N ILE A 114 18.86 11.59 -12.01
CA ILE A 114 19.05 12.70 -12.96
C ILE A 114 18.88 12.15 -14.37
N VAL A 115 18.11 12.84 -15.20
CA VAL A 115 17.97 12.54 -16.63
C VAL A 115 18.71 13.61 -17.42
N ASP A 116 19.85 13.23 -17.99
CA ASP A 116 20.72 14.14 -18.74
C ASP A 116 19.94 14.89 -19.84
N GLY A 117 20.11 16.22 -19.86
CA GLY A 117 19.48 17.08 -20.85
C GLY A 117 18.05 17.53 -20.51
N TYR A 118 17.52 17.16 -19.35
CA TYR A 118 16.21 17.61 -18.88
C TYR A 118 16.31 18.26 -17.50
N ASP A 119 15.73 19.46 -17.37
CA ASP A 119 15.61 20.14 -16.07
C ASP A 119 14.60 19.45 -15.14
N PHE A 120 13.63 18.74 -15.71
CA PHE A 120 12.63 17.97 -14.99
C PHE A 120 12.18 16.76 -15.81
N ALA A 121 12.29 15.57 -15.21
CA ALA A 121 11.84 14.32 -15.79
C ALA A 121 11.34 13.41 -14.67
N PRO A 122 10.02 13.20 -14.53
CA PRO A 122 9.50 12.26 -13.54
C PRO A 122 9.89 10.83 -13.92
N SER A 123 10.29 10.02 -12.93
CA SER A 123 10.65 8.61 -13.14
C SER A 123 9.44 7.72 -13.40
N PHE A 124 8.22 8.20 -13.09
CA PHE A 124 6.96 7.50 -13.28
C PHE A 124 5.85 8.47 -13.72
N SER A 125 4.60 8.00 -13.70
CA SER A 125 3.42 8.78 -14.09
C SER A 125 3.34 10.11 -13.34
N ILE A 126 3.31 11.21 -14.09
CA ILE A 126 3.15 12.56 -13.52
C ILE A 126 1.87 12.70 -12.69
N TRP A 127 0.83 11.95 -13.03
CA TRP A 127 -0.43 11.96 -12.26
C TRP A 127 -0.25 11.35 -10.87
N THR A 128 0.57 10.31 -10.76
CA THR A 128 0.89 9.68 -9.47
C THR A 128 1.69 10.66 -8.60
N THR A 129 2.69 11.32 -9.18
CA THR A 129 3.48 12.34 -8.46
C THR A 129 2.60 13.49 -7.94
N ILE A 130 1.66 13.98 -8.76
CA ILE A 130 0.72 15.02 -8.34
C ILE A 130 -0.17 14.51 -7.21
N GLU A 131 -0.70 13.29 -7.31
CA GLU A 131 -1.55 12.69 -6.29
C GLU A 131 -0.80 12.52 -4.96
N GLU A 132 0.44 12.02 -4.98
CA GLU A 132 1.30 11.87 -3.80
C GLU A 132 1.54 13.21 -3.09
N CYS A 133 1.74 14.28 -3.86
CA CYS A 133 1.94 15.62 -3.32
C CYS A 133 0.66 16.27 -2.77
N LEU A 134 -0.52 15.78 -3.13
CA LEU A 134 -1.80 16.40 -2.77
C LEU A 134 -2.61 15.56 -1.76
N ASN A 135 -2.33 14.27 -1.63
CA ASN A 135 -2.99 13.41 -0.68
C ASN A 135 -2.56 13.79 0.76
N PRO A 136 -3.51 13.92 1.71
CA PRO A 136 -3.16 14.12 3.11
C PRO A 136 -2.31 12.95 3.62
N PRO A 137 -1.13 13.20 4.23
CA PRO A 137 -0.33 12.14 4.83
C PRO A 137 -1.10 11.48 5.97
N VAL A 138 -0.97 10.17 6.09
CA VAL A 138 -1.56 9.37 7.17
C VAL A 138 -0.47 9.10 8.20
N VAL A 139 -0.69 9.52 9.43
CA VAL A 139 0.27 9.40 10.53
C VAL A 139 -0.35 8.60 11.66
N TYR A 140 0.45 7.79 12.34
CA TYR A 140 0.10 7.13 13.58
C TYR A 140 0.98 7.62 14.72
N GLU A 141 0.35 8.00 15.83
CA GLU A 141 1.04 8.34 17.07
C GLU A 141 0.44 7.52 18.23
N ALA A 142 1.31 6.97 19.08
CA ALA A 142 0.86 6.28 20.28
C ALA A 142 0.05 7.21 21.19
N GLY A 143 -1.13 6.77 21.63
CA GLY A 143 -2.05 7.56 22.46
C GLY A 143 -2.99 8.48 21.68
N ARG A 144 -2.65 8.86 20.43
CA ARG A 144 -3.52 9.64 19.54
C ARG A 144 -4.25 8.79 18.50
N GLY A 145 -3.58 7.73 18.00
CA GLY A 145 -4.07 6.89 16.93
C GLY A 145 -3.76 7.46 15.54
N TRP A 146 -4.52 7.03 14.54
CA TRP A 146 -4.36 7.45 13.15
C TRP A 146 -5.01 8.80 12.88
N PHE A 147 -4.28 9.72 12.25
CA PHE A 147 -4.76 11.03 11.84
C PHE A 147 -4.11 11.45 10.51
N THR A 148 -4.58 12.57 9.96
CA THR A 148 -3.98 13.18 8.77
C THR A 148 -3.58 14.62 9.04
N THR A 149 -2.75 15.19 8.17
CA THR A 149 -2.34 16.61 8.22
C THR A 149 -2.46 17.25 6.83
N PRO A 150 -2.25 18.58 6.69
CA PRO A 150 -2.05 19.19 5.37
C PRO A 150 -0.79 18.64 4.68
N PRO A 151 -0.77 18.46 3.35
CA PRO A 151 0.45 18.12 2.63
C PRO A 151 1.58 19.11 2.94
N PHE A 152 2.80 18.59 3.15
CA PHE A 152 4.00 19.38 3.49
C PHE A 152 3.88 20.23 4.77
N SER A 153 3.04 19.84 5.73
CA SER A 153 2.90 20.56 7.00
C SER A 153 4.05 20.35 7.99
N GLU A 154 4.85 19.30 7.79
CA GLU A 154 5.95 18.90 8.65
C GLU A 154 7.23 18.70 7.83
N PRO A 155 8.43 18.87 8.44
CA PRO A 155 9.69 18.54 7.78
C PRO A 155 9.84 17.03 7.55
N GLU A 156 10.64 16.66 6.54
CA GLU A 156 11.16 15.29 6.36
C GLU A 156 12.20 14.91 7.43
#